data_AF-A0A1G2AX32-F1
#
_entry.id   AF-A0A1G2AX32-F1
#
_cell.length_a   1.000
_cell.length_b   1.000
_cell.length_c   1.000
_cell.angle_alpha   90.00
_cell.angle_beta   90.00
_cell.angle_gamma   90.00
#
_symmetry.space_group_name_H-M   'P 1'
#
loop_
_entity.id
_entity.type
_entity.pdbx_description
1 polymer ?
#
loop_
_entity_poly.entity_id
_entity_poly.type
_entity_poly.pdbx_seq_one_letter_code
_entity_poly.pdbx_strand_id
1 'polypeptide(L)'
;MGEIIAGFIMIVIGAVITLKSEALFHFVGRIAWAEEHLGVEGGSRVFIKLIGIGLIVLGILVGTGTFGDIITDIFSSGGRIGG
;
A
#
# COMPACT_ATOMS: atom_id res chain seq x y z
N MET A 1 3.39 17.56 -9.75
CA MET A 1 3.25 18.19 -8.39
C MET A 1 2.14 17.51 -7.60
N GLY A 2 0.98 17.21 -8.22
CA GLY A 2 -0.11 16.47 -7.57
C GLY A 2 0.28 15.04 -7.19
N GLU A 3 1.13 14.37 -7.99
CA GLU A 3 1.57 12.99 -7.72
C GLU A 3 2.41 12.89 -6.45
N ILE A 4 3.30 13.86 -6.22
CA ILE A 4 4.15 13.93 -5.02
C ILE A 4 3.28 14.10 -3.77
N ILE A 5 2.26 14.97 -3.83
CA ILE A 5 1.33 15.20 -2.72
C ILE A 5 0.51 13.93 -2.44
N ALA A 6 -0.01 13.27 -3.48
CA ALA A 6 -0.75 12.01 -3.35
C ALA A 6 0.12 10.89 -2.76
N GLY A 7 1.35 10.75 -3.24
CA GLY A 7 2.33 9.80 -2.71
C GLY A 7 2.67 10.06 -1.26
N PHE A 8 2.87 11.33 -0.89
CA PHE A 8 3.15 11.72 0.50
C PHE A 8 1.98 11.40 1.43
N ILE A 9 0.73 11.66 1.01
CA ILE A 9 -0.47 11.29 1.77
C ILE A 9 -0.54 9.78 1.98
N MET A 10 -0.29 8.99 0.93
CA MET A 10 -0.25 7.52 1.02
C MET A 10 0.83 7.02 1.99
N ILE A 11 2.02 7.61 1.97
CA ILE A 11 3.10 7.29 2.92
C ILE A 11 2.67 7.60 4.35
N VAL A 12 2.07 8.77 4.60
CA VAL A 12 1.59 9.14 5.93
C VAL A 12 0.51 8.16 6.41
N ILE A 13 -0.43 7.78 5.55
CA ILE A 13 -1.46 6.79 5.89
C ILE A 13 -0.83 5.43 6.20
N GLY A 14 0.09 4.94 5.38
CA GLY A 14 0.81 3.69 5.61
C GLY A 14 1.62 3.71 6.91
N ALA A 15 2.25 4.84 7.23
CA ALA A 15 2.97 5.05 8.49
C ALA A 15 2.02 5.02 9.69
N VAL A 16 0.87 5.70 9.61
CA VAL A 16 -0.16 5.67 10.67
C VAL A 16 -0.69 4.26 10.88
N ILE A 17 -0.96 3.50 9.82
CA ILE A 17 -1.40 2.11 9.89
C ILE A 17 -0.34 1.23 10.58
N THR A 18 0.93 1.45 10.24
CA THR A 18 2.05 0.71 10.84
C THR A 18 2.17 1.00 12.34
N LEU A 19 2.09 2.28 12.74
CA LEU A 19 2.16 2.72 14.13
C LEU A 19 0.92 2.29 14.94
N LYS A 20 -0.28 2.39 14.35
CA LYS A 20 -1.55 1.97 14.96
C LYS A 20 -1.92 0.52 14.65
N SER A 21 -0.94 -0.31 14.32
CA SER A 21 -1.16 -1.73 14.02
C SER A 21 -1.81 -2.49 15.18
N GLU A 22 -1.52 -2.14 16.43
CA GLU A 22 -2.18 -2.75 17.61
C GLU A 22 -3.64 -2.30 17.77
N ALA A 23 -3.94 -1.03 17.49
CA ALA A 23 -5.31 -0.53 17.53
C ALA A 23 -6.17 -1.16 16.42
N LEU A 24 -5.59 -1.32 15.21
CA LEU A 24 -6.20 -2.04 14.10
C LEU A 24 -6.38 -3.53 14.41
N PHE A 25 -5.39 -4.16 15.05
CA PHE A 25 -5.51 -5.55 15.51
C PHE A 25 -6.62 -5.72 16.55
N HIS A 26 -6.80 -4.78 17.48
CA HIS A 26 -7.90 -4.83 18.44
C HIS A 26 -9.27 -4.66 17.78
N PHE A 27 -9.35 -3.91 16.67
CA PHE A 27 -10.59 -3.72 15.92
C PHE A 27 -10.92 -4.90 14.99
N VAL A 28 -9.92 -5.44 14.28
CA VAL A 28 -10.08 -6.52 13.30
C VAL A 28 -10.04 -7.91 13.96
N GLY A 29 -9.25 -8.06 15.01
CA GLY A 29 -8.98 -9.33 15.66
C GLY A 29 -7.90 -10.16 14.96
N ARG A 30 -7.91 -11.47 15.25
CA ARG A 30 -6.97 -12.41 14.62
C ARG A 30 -7.40 -12.74 13.20
N ILE A 31 -6.44 -12.68 12.29
CA ILE A 31 -6.60 -13.03 10.88
C ILE A 31 -6.08 -14.46 10.73
N ALA A 32 -6.96 -15.41 10.44
CA ALA A 32 -6.62 -16.83 10.37
C ALA A 32 -5.49 -17.12 9.37
N TRP A 33 -5.54 -16.51 8.18
CA TRP A 33 -4.48 -16.62 7.17
C TRP A 33 -3.12 -16.16 7.71
N ALA A 34 -3.09 -15.07 8.47
CA ALA A 34 -1.87 -14.49 9.01
C ALA A 34 -1.28 -15.34 10.14
N GLU A 35 -2.12 -15.90 11.01
CA GLU A 35 -1.66 -16.82 12.06
C GLU A 35 -1.11 -18.13 11.46
N GLU A 36 -1.72 -18.63 10.39
CA GLU A 36 -1.31 -19.87 9.72
C GLU A 36 -0.03 -19.72 8.88
N HIS A 37 0.14 -18.59 8.18
CA HIS A 37 1.24 -18.40 7.20
C HIS A 37 2.45 -17.66 7.74
N LEU A 38 2.30 -16.82 8.78
CA LEU A 38 3.43 -16.04 9.31
C LEU A 38 4.21 -16.78 10.39
N GLY A 39 3.68 -17.90 10.91
CA GLY A 39 4.43 -18.85 11.77
C GLY A 39 4.97 -18.28 13.08
N VAL A 40 4.55 -17.06 13.46
CA VAL A 40 4.95 -16.34 14.67
C VAL A 40 3.74 -16.10 15.55
N GLU A 41 3.91 -16.20 16.87
CA GLU A 41 2.86 -15.84 17.84
C GLU A 41 2.43 -14.38 17.60
N GLY A 42 1.17 -14.19 17.17
CA GLY A 42 0.66 -12.86 16.82
C GLY A 42 0.91 -12.45 15.37
N GLY A 43 0.95 -13.40 14.44
CA GLY A 43 1.06 -13.18 12.99
C GLY A 43 0.09 -12.12 12.46
N SER A 44 -1.10 -12.00 13.03
CA SER A 44 -2.07 -10.95 12.68
C SER A 44 -1.55 -9.53 12.89
N ARG A 45 -0.76 -9.28 13.95
CA ARG A 45 -0.16 -7.95 14.21
C ARG A 45 0.94 -7.64 13.21
N VAL A 46 1.73 -8.66 12.87
CA VAL A 46 2.79 -8.56 11.87
C VAL A 46 2.18 -8.30 10.50
N PHE A 47 1.10 -9.00 10.14
CA PHE A 47 0.39 -8.80 8.89
C PHE A 47 -0.12 -7.36 8.71
N ILE A 48 -0.74 -6.78 9.75
CA ILE A 48 -1.21 -5.39 9.68
C ILE A 48 -0.04 -4.41 9.49
N LYS A 49 1.11 -4.66 10.12
CA LYS A 49 2.33 -3.87 9.87
C LYS A 49 2.84 -4.04 8.44
N LEU A 50 2.81 -5.26 7.90
CA LEU A 50 3.21 -5.54 6.51
C LEU A 50 2.32 -4.83 5.49
N ILE A 51 1.00 -4.76 5.73
CA ILE A 51 0.07 -3.97 4.93
C ILE A 51 0.46 -2.48 4.96
N GLY A 52 0.75 -1.94 6.15
CA GLY A 52 1.19 -0.55 6.32
C GLY A 52 2.51 -0.24 5.60
N ILE A 53 3.49 -1.13 5.70
CA ILE A 53 4.77 -1.02 4.99
C ILE A 53 4.56 -1.11 3.47
N GLY A 54 3.71 -2.03 2.99
CA GLY A 54 3.36 -2.13 1.58
C GLY A 54 2.73 -0.84 1.05
N LEU A 55 1.84 -0.21 1.82
CA LEU A 55 1.26 1.10 1.49
C LEU A 55 2.31 2.21 1.40
N ILE A 56 3.32 2.22 2.28
CA ILE A 56 4.43 3.17 2.20
C ILE A 56 5.22 2.98 0.90
N VAL A 57 5.55 1.73 0.55
CA VAL A 57 6.27 1.41 -0.69
C VAL A 57 5.47 1.85 -1.92
N LEU A 58 4.16 1.59 -1.93
CA LEU A 58 3.26 2.05 -2.99
C LEU A 58 3.16 3.58 -3.03
N GLY A 59 3.10 4.25 -1.87
CA GLY A 59 3.09 5.69 -1.78
C GLY A 59 4.36 6.35 -2.33
N ILE A 60 5.53 5.73 -2.10
CA ILE A 60 6.79 6.15 -2.72
C ILE A 60 6.71 5.99 -4.24
N LEU A 61 6.22 4.84 -4.72
CA LEU A 61 6.11 4.54 -6.15
C LEU A 61 5.19 5.54 -6.89
N VAL A 62 4.05 5.88 -6.28
CA VAL A 62 3.12 6.91 -6.79
C VAL A 62 3.77 8.30 -6.71
N GLY A 63 4.48 8.60 -5.62
CA GLY A 63 5.16 9.87 -5.42
C GLY A 63 6.29 10.13 -6.41
N THR A 64 6.96 9.09 -6.91
CA THR A 64 7.99 9.19 -7.97
C THR A 64 7.42 9.48 -9.36
N GLY A 65 6.10 9.54 -9.54
CA GLY A 65 5.46 9.84 -10.83
C GLY A 65 5.43 8.66 -11.82
N THR A 66 6.31 7.67 -11.64
CA THR A 66 6.41 6.46 -12.48
C THR A 66 5.12 5.65 -12.56
N PHE A 67 4.31 5.62 -11.50
CA PHE A 67 3.02 4.92 -11.54
C PHE A 67 1.98 5.62 -12.44
N GLY A 68 2.02 6.96 -12.48
CA GLY A 68 1.18 7.76 -13.38
C GLY A 68 1.55 7.50 -14.84
N ASP A 69 2.85 7.52 -15.13
CA ASP A 69 3.39 7.26 -16.48
C ASP A 69 3.01 5.86 -16.97
N ILE A 70 3.15 4.83 -16.13
CA ILE A 70 2.79 3.44 -16.46
C ILE A 70 1.29 3.31 -16.75
N ILE A 71 0.43 3.95 -15.94
CA ILE A 71 -1.02 3.92 -16.17
C ILE A 71 -1.34 4.65 -17.48
N THR A 72 -0.81 5.86 -17.70
CA THR A 72 -1.05 6.56 -18.96
C THR A 72 -0.51 5.79 -20.15
N ASP A 73 0.61 5.10 -20.05
CA ASP A 73 1.14 4.29 -21.14
C ASP A 73 0.25 3.07 -21.42
N ILE A 74 -0.18 2.35 -20.38
CA ILE A 74 -1.09 1.20 -20.54
C ILE A 74 -2.46 1.64 -21.11
N PHE A 75 -3.02 2.74 -20.62
CA PHE A 75 -4.35 3.21 -21.02
C PHE A 75 -4.32 4.06 -22.31
N SER A 76 -3.21 4.71 -22.66
CA SER A 76 -3.06 5.46 -23.93
C SER A 76 -2.54 4.60 -25.08
N SER A 77 -1.79 3.52 -24.80
CA SER A 77 -1.36 2.54 -25.81
C SER A 77 -2.55 1.77 -26.41
N GLY A 78 -3.70 1.75 -25.73
CA GLY A 78 -4.97 1.26 -26.30
C GLY A 78 -5.65 2.18 -27.33
N GLY A 79 -5.14 3.41 -27.54
CA GLY A 79 -5.81 4.45 -28.34
C GLY A 79 -5.10 4.90 -29.63
N ARG A 80 -3.95 4.30 -30.01
CA ARG A 80 -3.17 4.72 -31.20
C ARG A 80 -3.01 3.63 -32.26
N ILE A 81 -4.11 2.96 -32.61
CA ILE A 81 -4.29 2.34 -33.93
C ILE A 81 -5.25 3.25 -34.72
N GLY A 82 -4.69 4.27 -35.39
CA GLY A 82 -5.43 5.15 -36.29
C GLY A 82 -4.89 6.58 -36.30
N GLY A 83 -3.98 6.88 -37.24
CA GLY A 83 -3.46 8.22 -37.53
C GLY A 83 -1.98 8.23 -37.81
#